data_AF-A0A8J3UQX0-F1
#
_entry.id   AF-A0A8J3UQX0-F1
#
_cell.length_a   1.000
_cell.length_b   1.000
_cell.length_c   1.000
_cell.angle_alpha   90.00
_cell.angle_beta   90.00
_cell.angle_gamma   90.00
#
_symmetry.space_group_name_H-M   'P 1'
#
loop_
_entity.id
_entity.type
_entity.pdbx_description
1 polymer ?
#
loop_
_entity_poly.entity_id
_entity_poly.type
_entity_poly.pdbx_seq_one_letter_code
_entity_poly.pdbx_strand_id
1 'polypeptide(L)'
;MTVELAHYLYLLIAVLGLALSVSYGGQPVLCQGAFLAVGGFGVVHLERAGLPLAAAVLAAAAIAACAGYLVGLLTARLRGAAVALSTWAFAWLVYTLLHAFPAVSGGSQGLVRPTPARLNSPFFGVTVTLTPWVHVAVAGTLCLLSLAAVARLTRGPAGLDWAALREAPALATSLGVPVLRRRAALFATTAAIAAVSGAGITVLLGVAAPSDVSPLLSLQLFVAALIGGTARLWGPVLGLLVIAGIPPLGDALAGAVGLPAEAAGGVLTALALVAVPFLREPIERLAARWPERAERPREPVEHSGESATPTASRKGVMLAAQGLDVGIGETDILTGVDLEVRAGEVHALIGPNGSGKTTALRALAGALRPKGGRILLEETDVTGAGQFEMVRRGVTRTFQRTVGLERLCPHRQVLLGVRGGTPVPFAAVRHLFGSTSMQDYADIADREAWRALRVTELAQRAFDRPGALGAGELRLLQVARAVATGSHVLLLDEPAVGMTGPERAALARVLRRLAAGGVAVLLVEHDLALVYGVADRITVLDRGRVLASGTPESTAADPAVRRIYLGDADPSSTRA
;
A
#
# COMPACT_ATOMS: atom_id res chain seq x y z
N MET A 1 -17.32 37.15 -6.19
CA MET A 1 -17.89 36.23 -5.18
C MET A 1 -18.33 34.88 -5.76
N THR A 2 -19.27 34.78 -6.71
CA THR A 2 -19.75 33.45 -7.21
C THR A 2 -18.74 32.69 -8.07
N VAL A 3 -18.03 33.39 -8.97
CA VAL A 3 -16.92 32.80 -9.76
C VAL A 3 -15.80 32.29 -8.85
N GLU A 4 -15.43 33.10 -7.87
CA GLU A 4 -14.39 32.78 -6.89
C GLU A 4 -14.76 31.56 -6.03
N LEU A 5 -16.00 31.49 -5.56
CA LEU A 5 -16.52 30.31 -4.87
C LEU A 5 -16.46 29.05 -5.75
N ALA A 6 -16.87 29.13 -7.01
CA ALA A 6 -16.76 28.00 -7.94
C ALA A 6 -15.31 27.57 -8.16
N HIS A 7 -14.39 28.53 -8.30
CA HIS A 7 -12.96 28.27 -8.45
C HIS A 7 -12.40 27.52 -7.24
N TYR A 8 -12.69 27.97 -6.02
CA TYR A 8 -12.26 27.28 -4.80
C TYR A 8 -12.87 25.88 -4.66
N LEU A 9 -14.13 25.68 -5.05
CA LEU A 9 -14.73 24.35 -5.08
C LEU A 9 -14.02 23.43 -6.08
N TYR A 10 -13.60 23.91 -7.25
CA TYR A 10 -12.78 23.10 -8.14
C TYR A 10 -11.41 22.77 -7.54
N LEU A 11 -10.73 23.72 -6.89
CA LEU A 11 -9.48 23.43 -6.19
C LEU A 11 -9.67 22.42 -5.05
N LEU A 12 -10.81 22.43 -4.37
CA LEU A 12 -11.16 21.43 -3.36
C LEU A 12 -11.19 20.01 -3.95
N ILE A 13 -11.70 19.84 -5.17
CA ILE A 13 -11.68 18.55 -5.88
C ILE A 13 -10.24 18.07 -6.07
N ALA A 14 -9.33 18.97 -6.46
CA ALA A 14 -7.91 18.65 -6.60
C ALA A 14 -7.28 18.24 -5.25
N VAL A 15 -7.61 18.92 -4.15
CA VAL A 15 -7.14 18.57 -2.80
C VAL A 15 -7.69 17.21 -2.36
N LEU A 16 -8.97 16.93 -2.60
CA LEU A 16 -9.60 15.64 -2.30
C LEU A 16 -8.89 14.50 -3.05
N GLY A 17 -8.57 14.70 -4.34
CA GLY A 17 -7.80 13.75 -5.12
C GLY A 17 -6.37 13.57 -4.60
N LEU A 18 -5.72 14.65 -4.17
CA LEU A 18 -4.35 14.62 -3.63
C LEU A 18 -4.29 13.96 -2.24
N ALA A 19 -5.32 14.11 -1.42
CA ALA A 19 -5.43 13.48 -0.11
C ALA A 19 -5.37 11.94 -0.17
N LEU A 20 -5.81 11.33 -1.27
CA LEU A 20 -5.60 9.89 -1.50
C LEU A 20 -4.12 9.51 -1.46
N SER A 21 -3.27 10.26 -2.17
CA SER A 21 -1.84 10.00 -2.25
C SER A 21 -1.12 10.39 -0.95
N VAL A 22 -1.41 11.58 -0.41
CA VAL A 22 -0.71 12.16 0.75
C VAL A 22 -1.19 11.56 2.07
N SER A 23 -2.49 11.55 2.30
CA SER A 23 -3.10 11.23 3.59
C SER A 23 -3.32 9.73 3.76
N TYR A 24 -3.77 9.04 2.71
CA TYR A 24 -3.98 7.58 2.78
C TYR A 24 -2.75 6.80 2.32
N GLY A 25 -2.15 7.18 1.18
CA GLY A 25 -0.95 6.52 0.64
C GLY A 25 0.36 6.87 1.34
N GLY A 26 0.40 7.96 2.11
CA GLY A 26 1.62 8.42 2.80
C GLY A 26 2.72 8.91 1.87
N GLN A 27 2.37 9.31 0.64
CA GLN A 27 3.33 9.74 -0.37
C GLN A 27 3.30 11.27 -0.51
N PRO A 28 4.43 11.97 -0.33
CA PRO A 28 4.48 13.40 -0.51
C PRO A 28 4.51 13.72 -2.01
N VAL A 29 3.35 14.02 -2.59
CA VAL A 29 3.19 14.29 -4.02
C VAL A 29 3.03 15.79 -4.26
N LEU A 30 3.92 16.36 -5.08
CA LEU A 30 4.00 17.80 -5.38
C LEU A 30 3.78 18.12 -6.86
N CYS A 31 3.12 17.23 -7.62
CA CYS A 31 2.82 17.43 -9.04
C CYS A 31 1.34 17.70 -9.36
N GLN A 32 0.50 17.98 -8.36
CA GLN A 32 -0.94 18.09 -8.58
C GLN A 32 -1.29 19.16 -9.62
N GLY A 33 -0.62 20.32 -9.60
CA GLY A 33 -0.81 21.40 -10.58
C GLY A 33 -0.46 21.01 -12.01
N ALA A 34 0.50 20.10 -12.23
CA ALA A 34 0.78 19.58 -13.57
C ALA A 34 -0.40 18.78 -14.13
N PHE A 35 -1.10 18.02 -13.30
CA PHE A 35 -2.29 17.29 -13.73
C PHE A 35 -3.50 18.21 -13.93
N LEU A 36 -3.62 19.31 -13.16
CA LEU A 36 -4.58 20.37 -13.46
C LEU A 36 -4.31 20.96 -14.85
N ALA A 37 -3.04 21.19 -15.19
CA ALA A 37 -2.66 21.69 -16.51
C ALA A 37 -3.04 20.73 -17.63
N VAL A 38 -2.78 19.43 -17.48
CA VAL A 38 -3.22 18.40 -18.45
C VAL A 38 -4.74 18.45 -18.64
N GLY A 39 -5.50 18.64 -17.55
CA GLY A 39 -6.94 18.83 -17.61
C GLY A 39 -7.36 20.08 -18.37
N GLY A 40 -6.83 21.24 -17.98
CA GLY A 40 -7.21 22.53 -18.52
C GLY A 40 -6.84 22.71 -19.99
N PHE A 41 -5.55 22.56 -20.32
CA PHE A 41 -5.07 22.66 -21.70
C PHE A 41 -5.61 21.51 -22.56
N GLY A 42 -5.69 20.29 -22.00
CA GLY A 42 -6.21 19.13 -22.70
C GLY A 42 -7.65 19.31 -23.15
N VAL A 43 -8.54 19.84 -22.28
CA VAL A 43 -9.93 20.11 -22.66
C VAL A 43 -10.03 21.08 -23.82
N VAL A 44 -9.23 22.16 -23.83
CA VAL A 44 -9.28 23.16 -24.89
C VAL A 44 -8.81 22.58 -26.22
N HIS A 45 -7.72 21.80 -26.23
CA HIS A 45 -7.25 21.12 -27.44
C HIS A 45 -8.25 20.09 -27.98
N LEU A 46 -8.87 19.32 -27.10
CA LEU A 46 -9.86 18.29 -27.46
C LEU A 46 -11.16 18.92 -28.00
N GLU A 47 -11.62 20.02 -27.41
CA GLU A 47 -12.78 20.76 -27.94
C GLU A 47 -12.48 21.42 -29.29
N ARG A 48 -11.26 21.96 -29.49
CA ARG A 48 -10.82 22.44 -30.81
C ARG A 48 -10.74 21.33 -31.86
N ALA A 49 -10.46 20.11 -31.44
CA ALA A 49 -10.53 18.92 -32.28
C ALA A 49 -11.98 18.41 -32.52
N GLY A 50 -13.00 19.09 -32.00
CA GLY A 50 -14.42 18.79 -32.23
C GLY A 50 -15.07 17.85 -31.20
N LEU A 51 -14.38 17.48 -30.12
CA LEU A 51 -15.01 16.67 -29.07
C LEU A 51 -16.01 17.50 -28.24
N PRO A 52 -17.19 16.94 -27.91
CA PRO A 52 -18.09 17.56 -26.94
C PRO A 52 -17.42 17.70 -25.57
N LEU A 53 -17.77 18.75 -24.81
CA LEU A 53 -17.14 19.07 -23.53
C LEU A 53 -17.03 17.87 -22.58
N ALA A 54 -18.09 17.10 -22.41
CA ALA A 54 -18.08 15.92 -21.52
C ALA A 54 -17.05 14.87 -21.98
N ALA A 55 -16.96 14.60 -23.29
CA ALA A 55 -15.98 13.68 -23.84
C ALA A 55 -14.55 14.24 -23.74
N ALA A 56 -14.38 15.55 -23.95
CA ALA A 56 -13.10 16.23 -23.78
C ALA A 56 -12.59 16.15 -22.33
N VAL A 57 -13.45 16.37 -21.33
CA VAL A 57 -13.10 16.23 -19.90
C VAL A 57 -12.70 14.79 -19.58
N LEU A 58 -13.46 13.80 -20.05
CA LEU A 58 -13.16 12.38 -19.80
C LEU A 58 -11.84 11.94 -20.47
N ALA A 59 -11.60 12.37 -21.71
CA ALA A 59 -10.36 12.08 -22.42
C ALA A 59 -9.16 12.77 -21.77
N ALA A 60 -9.27 14.04 -21.36
CA ALA A 60 -8.22 14.75 -20.62
C ALA A 60 -7.92 14.06 -19.28
N ALA A 61 -8.95 13.60 -18.55
CA ALA A 61 -8.78 12.83 -17.33
C ALA A 61 -8.09 11.48 -17.56
N ALA A 62 -8.39 10.79 -18.68
CA ALA A 62 -7.73 9.54 -19.05
C ALA A 62 -6.25 9.76 -19.43
N ILE A 63 -5.93 10.83 -20.15
CA ILE A 63 -4.55 11.23 -20.46
C ILE A 63 -3.78 11.52 -19.17
N ALA A 64 -4.37 12.30 -18.26
CA ALA A 64 -3.78 12.58 -16.96
C ALA A 64 -3.59 11.32 -16.12
N ALA A 65 -4.54 10.38 -16.13
CA ALA A 65 -4.41 9.09 -15.46
C ALA A 65 -3.23 8.28 -16.00
N CYS A 66 -3.03 8.25 -17.33
CA CYS A 66 -1.90 7.57 -17.96
C CYS A 66 -0.57 8.23 -17.59
N ALA A 67 -0.49 9.56 -17.66
CA ALA A 67 0.68 10.33 -17.24
C ALA A 67 0.99 10.11 -15.75
N GLY A 68 -0.04 10.16 -14.90
CA GLY A 68 0.07 9.87 -13.47
C GLY A 68 0.54 8.46 -13.18
N TYR A 69 0.05 7.46 -13.91
CA TYR A 69 0.52 6.07 -13.79
C TYR A 69 2.01 5.96 -14.12
N LEU A 70 2.46 6.60 -15.21
CA LEU A 70 3.86 6.60 -15.63
C LEU A 70 4.76 7.28 -14.60
N VAL A 71 4.40 8.49 -14.15
CA VAL A 71 5.11 9.20 -13.07
C VAL A 71 5.15 8.36 -11.79
N GLY A 72 4.04 7.70 -11.46
CA GLY A 72 3.96 6.78 -10.34
C GLY A 72 4.90 5.58 -10.48
N LEU A 73 5.04 4.98 -11.66
CA LEU A 73 6.01 3.90 -11.90
C LEU A 73 7.46 4.37 -11.73
N LEU A 74 7.79 5.54 -12.27
CA LEU A 74 9.14 6.13 -12.22
C LEU A 74 9.54 6.48 -10.77
N THR A 75 8.58 6.97 -9.98
CA THR A 75 8.81 7.40 -8.59
C THR A 75 8.58 6.29 -7.57
N ALA A 76 7.97 5.15 -7.93
CA ALA A 76 7.56 4.15 -6.95
C ALA A 76 8.72 3.45 -6.23
N ARG A 77 9.95 3.51 -6.76
CA ARG A 77 11.18 3.03 -6.09
C ARG A 77 11.74 4.04 -5.08
N LEU A 78 11.36 5.31 -5.20
CA LEU A 78 11.81 6.38 -4.32
C LEU A 78 11.05 6.36 -2.99
N ARG A 79 11.61 7.03 -1.98
CA ARG A 79 11.02 7.11 -0.63
C ARG A 79 11.11 8.54 -0.10
N GLY A 80 10.11 8.92 0.69
CA GLY A 80 10.07 10.19 1.43
C GLY A 80 10.33 11.40 0.52
N ALA A 81 11.29 12.23 0.90
CA ALA A 81 11.64 13.46 0.22
C ALA A 81 11.99 13.27 -1.28
N ALA A 82 12.58 12.13 -1.66
CA ALA A 82 12.91 11.88 -3.06
C ALA A 82 11.66 11.81 -3.96
N VAL A 83 10.53 11.30 -3.45
CA VAL A 83 9.24 11.32 -4.17
C VAL A 83 8.74 12.75 -4.31
N ALA A 84 8.81 13.54 -3.24
CA ALA A 84 8.38 14.94 -3.23
C ALA A 84 9.19 15.76 -4.25
N LEU A 85 10.51 15.69 -4.19
CA LEU A 85 11.40 16.42 -5.10
C LEU A 85 11.21 16.00 -6.56
N SER A 86 11.09 14.69 -6.83
CA SER A 86 10.89 14.20 -8.21
C SER A 86 9.54 14.61 -8.79
N THR A 87 8.48 14.58 -7.98
CA THR A 87 7.15 15.03 -8.42
C THR A 87 7.10 16.55 -8.56
N TRP A 88 7.79 17.30 -7.71
CA TRP A 88 7.88 18.75 -7.87
C TRP A 88 8.70 19.16 -9.09
N ALA A 89 9.79 18.44 -9.38
CA ALA A 89 10.55 18.61 -10.62
C ALA A 89 9.68 18.34 -11.86
N PHE A 90 8.78 17.35 -11.80
CA PHE A 90 7.79 17.12 -12.86
C PHE A 90 6.79 18.29 -12.98
N ALA A 91 6.36 18.89 -11.86
CA ALA A 91 5.53 20.10 -11.89
C ALA A 91 6.23 21.26 -12.61
N TRP A 92 7.50 21.49 -12.26
CA TRP A 92 8.36 22.46 -12.92
C TRP A 92 8.57 22.16 -14.40
N LEU A 93 8.77 20.90 -14.77
CA LEU A 93 8.91 20.47 -16.15
C LEU A 93 7.66 20.85 -16.96
N VAL A 94 6.46 20.47 -16.49
CA VAL A 94 5.21 20.81 -17.18
C VAL A 94 5.02 22.32 -17.27
N TYR A 95 5.25 23.05 -16.19
CA TYR A 95 5.17 24.51 -16.18
C TYR A 95 6.12 25.16 -17.20
N THR A 96 7.37 24.68 -17.25
CA THR A 96 8.39 25.18 -18.18
C THR A 96 8.02 24.85 -19.63
N LEU A 97 7.51 23.64 -19.90
CA LEU A 97 7.06 23.24 -21.23
C LEU A 97 5.91 24.12 -21.73
N LEU A 98 4.96 24.47 -20.87
CA LEU A 98 3.87 25.39 -21.24
C LEU A 98 4.40 26.78 -21.62
N HIS A 99 5.42 27.28 -20.94
CA HIS A 99 6.02 28.58 -21.27
C HIS A 99 6.94 28.51 -22.51
N ALA A 100 7.63 27.38 -22.70
CA ALA A 100 8.56 27.18 -23.80
C ALA A 100 7.86 26.89 -25.14
N PHE A 101 6.66 26.31 -25.13
CA PHE A 101 5.94 25.89 -26.33
C PHE A 101 4.58 26.60 -26.48
N PRO A 102 4.54 27.82 -27.07
CA PRO A 102 3.30 28.56 -27.31
C PRO A 102 2.26 27.82 -28.14
N ALA A 103 2.68 26.88 -29.00
CA ALA A 103 1.75 26.02 -29.75
C ALA A 103 0.86 25.16 -28.84
N VAL A 104 1.35 24.80 -27.65
CA VAL A 104 0.62 23.98 -26.67
C VAL A 104 -0.18 24.86 -25.71
N SER A 105 0.33 26.04 -25.36
CA SER A 105 -0.23 26.86 -24.27
C SER A 105 -0.92 28.15 -24.70
N GLY A 106 -0.74 28.59 -25.94
CA GLY A 106 -1.11 29.95 -26.37
C GLY A 106 -0.15 31.04 -25.91
N GLY A 107 1.00 30.67 -25.34
CA GLY A 107 1.98 31.63 -24.82
C GLY A 107 1.47 32.37 -23.57
N SER A 108 1.86 33.63 -23.42
CA SER A 108 1.46 34.46 -22.26
C SER A 108 -0.04 34.77 -22.22
N GLN A 109 -0.74 34.67 -23.36
CA GLN A 109 -2.18 34.93 -23.46
C GLN A 109 -3.04 33.71 -23.09
N GLY A 110 -2.43 32.53 -22.94
CA GLY A 110 -3.15 31.30 -22.71
C GLY A 110 -3.96 30.82 -23.91
N LEU A 111 -4.67 29.70 -23.75
CA LEU A 111 -5.63 29.21 -24.75
C LEU A 111 -7.04 29.62 -24.38
N VAL A 112 -7.63 30.49 -25.20
CA VAL A 112 -9.05 30.82 -25.13
C VAL A 112 -9.87 29.64 -25.64
N ARG A 113 -10.91 29.27 -24.89
CA ARG A 113 -11.82 28.18 -25.20
C ARG A 113 -12.79 28.57 -26.34
N PRO A 114 -12.99 27.71 -27.35
CA PRO A 114 -13.77 28.05 -28.56
C PRO A 114 -15.30 27.94 -28.41
N THR A 115 -15.83 27.26 -27.38
CA THR A 115 -17.25 26.81 -27.31
C THR A 115 -18.16 27.72 -26.48
N PRO A 116 -19.47 27.84 -26.83
CA PRO A 116 -20.34 28.91 -26.33
C PRO A 116 -20.77 28.70 -24.88
N ALA A 117 -21.30 29.76 -24.27
CA ALA A 117 -21.85 29.77 -22.92
C ALA A 117 -23.06 28.84 -22.72
N ARG A 118 -23.47 28.03 -23.72
CA ARG A 118 -24.63 27.11 -23.66
C ARG A 118 -24.22 25.71 -24.09
N LEU A 119 -24.52 24.70 -23.26
CA LEU A 119 -24.35 23.28 -23.55
C LEU A 119 -25.71 22.69 -23.94
N ASN A 120 -25.79 22.06 -25.11
CA ASN A 120 -26.98 21.34 -25.53
C ASN A 120 -26.81 19.85 -25.20
N SER A 121 -27.74 19.30 -24.44
CA SER A 121 -27.79 17.86 -24.19
C SER A 121 -28.22 17.13 -25.47
N PRO A 122 -27.37 16.30 -26.08
CA PRO A 122 -27.71 15.58 -27.30
C PRO A 122 -28.84 14.56 -27.10
N PHE A 123 -29.08 14.13 -25.86
CA PHE A 123 -30.09 13.11 -25.53
C PHE A 123 -31.40 13.68 -24.97
N PHE A 124 -31.34 14.81 -24.25
CA PHE A 124 -32.50 15.35 -23.52
C PHE A 124 -33.03 16.67 -24.10
N GLY A 125 -32.39 17.24 -25.12
CA GLY A 125 -32.80 18.52 -25.72
C GLY A 125 -32.67 19.75 -24.79
N VAL A 126 -32.08 19.58 -23.61
CA VAL A 126 -31.90 20.65 -22.61
C VAL A 126 -30.69 21.51 -22.98
N THR A 127 -30.89 22.83 -23.07
CA THR A 127 -29.82 23.82 -23.26
C THR A 127 -29.45 24.45 -21.93
N VAL A 128 -28.26 24.15 -21.39
CA VAL A 128 -27.77 24.68 -20.11
C VAL A 128 -26.83 25.84 -20.36
N THR A 129 -27.17 27.03 -19.87
CA THR A 129 -26.27 28.19 -19.89
C THR A 129 -25.27 28.09 -18.74
N LEU A 130 -23.97 28.13 -19.03
CA LEU A 130 -22.87 28.06 -18.06
C LEU A 130 -22.71 29.37 -17.29
N THR A 131 -23.68 29.69 -16.43
CA THR A 131 -23.58 30.82 -15.50
C THR A 131 -22.66 30.46 -14.33
N PRO A 132 -22.10 31.45 -13.60
CA PRO A 132 -21.29 31.18 -12.40
C PRO A 132 -21.99 30.29 -11.36
N TRP A 133 -23.32 30.41 -11.21
CA TRP A 133 -24.10 29.55 -10.31
C TRP A 133 -24.18 28.10 -10.80
N VAL A 134 -24.25 27.86 -12.11
CA VAL A 134 -24.17 26.51 -12.68
C VAL A 134 -22.80 25.90 -12.37
N HIS A 135 -21.72 26.68 -12.43
CA HIS A 135 -20.40 26.21 -12.01
C HIS A 135 -20.33 25.89 -10.52
N VAL A 136 -20.92 26.71 -9.63
CA VAL A 136 -21.01 26.38 -8.20
C VAL A 136 -21.75 25.07 -7.99
N ALA A 137 -22.89 24.87 -8.67
CA ALA A 137 -23.66 23.63 -8.56
C ALA A 137 -22.88 22.41 -9.07
N VAL A 138 -22.27 22.51 -10.26
CA VAL A 138 -21.45 21.45 -10.87
C VAL A 138 -20.24 21.13 -9.99
N ALA A 139 -19.48 22.14 -9.55
CA ALA A 139 -18.32 21.95 -8.68
C ALA A 139 -18.74 21.35 -7.33
N GLY A 140 -19.86 21.80 -6.75
CA GLY A 140 -20.43 21.24 -5.52
C GLY A 140 -20.82 19.76 -5.68
N THR A 141 -21.49 19.40 -6.77
CA THR A 141 -21.82 18.00 -7.09
C THR A 141 -20.55 17.16 -7.27
N LEU A 142 -19.56 17.66 -8.03
CA LEU A 142 -18.29 16.96 -8.23
C LEU A 142 -17.49 16.82 -6.92
N CYS A 143 -17.55 17.80 -6.01
CA CYS A 143 -16.99 17.69 -4.66
C CYS A 143 -17.64 16.56 -3.87
N LEU A 144 -18.98 16.49 -3.85
CA LEU A 144 -19.72 15.42 -3.17
C LEU A 144 -19.41 14.05 -3.77
N LEU A 145 -19.36 13.95 -5.10
CA LEU A 145 -18.98 12.72 -5.81
C LEU A 145 -17.53 12.32 -5.50
N SER A 146 -16.61 13.29 -5.48
CA SER A 146 -15.20 13.05 -5.12
C SER A 146 -15.06 12.59 -3.68
N LEU A 147 -15.79 13.19 -2.74
CA LEU A 147 -15.82 12.78 -1.35
C LEU A 147 -16.40 11.37 -1.18
N ALA A 148 -17.51 11.07 -1.85
CA ALA A 148 -18.12 9.75 -1.85
C ALA A 148 -17.17 8.70 -2.47
N ALA A 149 -16.50 9.03 -3.58
CA ALA A 149 -15.50 8.17 -4.21
C ALA A 149 -14.30 7.92 -3.30
N VAL A 150 -13.76 8.95 -2.65
CA VAL A 150 -12.68 8.83 -1.66
C VAL A 150 -13.12 7.95 -0.49
N ALA A 151 -14.31 8.19 0.09
CA ALA A 151 -14.83 7.39 1.20
C ALA A 151 -15.01 5.92 0.80
N ARG A 152 -15.48 5.67 -0.42
CA ARG A 152 -15.69 4.31 -0.95
C ARG A 152 -14.38 3.59 -1.25
N LEU A 153 -13.43 4.26 -1.90
CA LEU A 153 -12.10 3.71 -2.21
C LEU A 153 -11.30 3.39 -0.94
N THR A 154 -11.39 4.26 0.07
CA THR A 154 -10.66 4.12 1.34
C THR A 154 -11.29 3.08 2.27
N ARG A 155 -12.62 2.91 2.26
CA ARG A 155 -13.28 1.82 2.98
C ARG A 155 -13.10 0.47 2.28
N GLY A 156 -12.97 0.48 0.96
CA GLY A 156 -12.82 -0.72 0.17
C GLY A 156 -11.42 -1.35 0.19
N PRO A 157 -11.28 -2.46 -0.54
CA PRO A 157 -10.04 -3.08 -1.01
C PRO A 157 -8.80 -2.19 -1.22
N ALA A 158 -8.92 -1.12 -1.99
CA ALA A 158 -7.78 -0.28 -2.36
C ALA A 158 -7.24 0.50 -1.15
N GLY A 159 -8.13 0.98 -0.28
CA GLY A 159 -7.77 1.69 0.94
C GLY A 159 -6.96 0.85 1.92
N LEU A 160 -7.25 -0.45 2.02
CA LEU A 160 -6.45 -1.40 2.79
C LEU A 160 -5.02 -1.48 2.25
N ASP A 161 -4.87 -1.70 0.94
CA ASP A 161 -3.56 -1.78 0.29
C ASP A 161 -2.76 -0.47 0.51
N TRP A 162 -3.41 0.70 0.39
CA TRP A 162 -2.78 2.00 0.62
C TRP A 162 -2.36 2.23 2.07
N ALA A 163 -3.17 1.81 3.05
CA ALA A 163 -2.81 1.88 4.46
C ALA A 163 -1.56 1.03 4.76
N ALA A 164 -1.49 -0.19 4.21
CA ALA A 164 -0.32 -1.05 4.34
C ALA A 164 0.92 -0.45 3.66
N LEU A 165 0.75 0.19 2.50
CA LEU A 165 1.82 0.88 1.77
C LEU A 165 2.39 2.08 2.52
N ARG A 166 1.57 2.78 3.30
CA ARG A 166 1.97 3.93 4.09
C ARG A 166 2.85 3.53 5.27
N GLU A 167 2.46 2.49 6.00
CA GLU A 167 3.11 2.13 7.27
C GLU A 167 4.20 1.07 7.10
N ALA A 168 3.95 0.03 6.30
CA ALA A 168 4.86 -1.10 6.17
C ALA A 168 4.87 -1.70 4.75
N PRO A 169 5.48 -1.01 3.75
CA PRO A 169 5.55 -1.50 2.37
C PRO A 169 6.20 -2.90 2.24
N ALA A 170 7.17 -3.21 3.09
CA ALA A 170 7.86 -4.50 3.08
C ALA A 170 6.94 -5.65 3.54
N LEU A 171 6.09 -5.40 4.55
CA LEU A 171 5.05 -6.33 4.98
C LEU A 171 4.00 -6.52 3.87
N ALA A 172 3.55 -5.44 3.24
CA ALA A 172 2.60 -5.55 2.13
C ALA A 172 3.16 -6.43 1.00
N THR A 173 4.45 -6.29 0.69
CA THR A 173 5.13 -7.13 -0.31
C THR A 173 5.20 -8.60 0.12
N SER A 174 5.46 -8.88 1.41
CA SER A 174 5.50 -10.26 1.91
C SER A 174 4.15 -10.97 1.89
N LEU A 175 3.06 -10.19 1.92
CA LEU A 175 1.70 -10.69 1.77
C LEU A 175 1.25 -10.76 0.31
N GLY A 176 2.10 -10.47 -0.67
CA GLY A 176 1.71 -10.53 -2.08
C GLY A 176 0.98 -9.29 -2.59
N VAL A 177 1.14 -8.11 -1.97
CA VAL A 177 0.62 -6.86 -2.54
C VAL A 177 1.62 -6.29 -3.56
N PRO A 178 1.23 -6.04 -4.82
CA PRO A 178 2.12 -5.51 -5.85
C PRO A 178 2.35 -4.00 -5.64
N VAL A 179 3.22 -3.66 -4.69
CA VAL A 179 3.47 -2.30 -4.19
C VAL A 179 3.69 -1.27 -5.31
N LEU A 180 4.52 -1.60 -6.30
CA LEU A 180 4.84 -0.70 -7.42
C LEU A 180 3.59 -0.32 -8.22
N ARG A 181 2.78 -1.32 -8.61
CA ARG A 181 1.56 -1.11 -9.39
C ARG A 181 0.48 -0.39 -8.59
N ARG A 182 0.38 -0.66 -7.29
CA ARG A 182 -0.59 -0.01 -6.39
C ARG A 182 -0.25 1.47 -6.16
N ARG A 183 1.03 1.81 -6.03
CA ARG A 183 1.49 3.22 -5.99
C ARG A 183 1.19 3.92 -7.31
N ALA A 184 1.52 3.32 -8.45
CA ALA A 184 1.23 3.91 -9.76
C ALA A 184 -0.28 4.12 -10.00
N ALA A 185 -1.12 3.17 -9.60
CA ALA A 185 -2.58 3.31 -9.69
C ALA A 185 -3.14 4.43 -8.79
N LEU A 186 -2.54 4.62 -7.61
CA LEU A 186 -2.88 5.72 -6.71
C LEU A 186 -2.59 7.09 -7.37
N PHE A 187 -1.40 7.25 -7.96
CA PHE A 187 -1.04 8.44 -8.74
C PHE A 187 -1.99 8.68 -9.92
N ALA A 188 -2.33 7.64 -10.68
CA ALA A 188 -3.26 7.73 -11.80
C ALA A 188 -4.64 8.25 -11.37
N THR A 189 -5.14 7.78 -10.23
CA THR A 189 -6.43 8.21 -9.66
C THR A 189 -6.37 9.68 -9.23
N THR A 190 -5.32 10.06 -8.50
CA THR A 190 -5.08 11.45 -8.08
C THR A 190 -4.96 12.40 -9.28
N ALA A 191 -4.26 11.97 -10.35
CA ALA A 191 -4.08 12.74 -11.57
C ALA A 191 -5.39 12.94 -12.36
N ALA A 192 -6.20 11.90 -12.48
CA ALA A 192 -7.51 12.00 -13.14
C ALA A 192 -8.43 13.01 -12.45
N ILE A 193 -8.50 12.98 -11.11
CA ILE A 193 -9.30 13.91 -10.31
C ILE A 193 -8.78 15.35 -10.47
N ALA A 194 -7.46 15.53 -10.46
CA ALA A 194 -6.83 16.83 -10.72
C ALA A 194 -7.16 17.37 -12.12
N ALA A 195 -7.15 16.52 -13.14
CA ALA A 195 -7.49 16.94 -14.50
C ALA A 195 -8.96 17.36 -14.64
N VAL A 196 -9.89 16.67 -13.96
CA VAL A 196 -11.30 17.10 -13.90
C VAL A 196 -11.42 18.47 -13.23
N SER A 197 -10.67 18.71 -12.15
CA SER A 197 -10.61 20.01 -11.49
C SER A 197 -10.07 21.11 -12.43
N GLY A 198 -8.92 20.88 -13.08
CA GLY A 198 -8.30 21.85 -13.99
C GLY A 198 -9.16 22.15 -15.23
N ALA A 199 -9.84 21.14 -15.77
CA ALA A 199 -10.82 21.32 -16.84
C ALA A 199 -11.99 22.19 -16.37
N GLY A 200 -12.52 21.94 -15.17
CA GLY A 200 -13.59 22.74 -14.58
C GLY A 200 -13.21 24.22 -14.39
N ILE A 201 -11.99 24.47 -13.89
CA ILE A 201 -11.43 25.84 -13.75
C ILE A 201 -11.31 26.51 -15.11
N THR A 202 -10.81 25.80 -16.12
CA THR A 202 -10.65 26.34 -17.47
C THR A 202 -11.99 26.67 -18.12
N VAL A 203 -13.02 25.84 -17.92
CA VAL A 203 -14.38 26.13 -18.42
C VAL A 203 -14.99 27.32 -17.70
N LEU A 204 -14.75 27.44 -16.38
CA LEU A 204 -15.23 28.58 -15.58
C LEU A 204 -14.59 29.90 -16.00
N LEU A 205 -13.27 29.91 -16.22
CA LEU A 205 -12.52 31.12 -16.57
C LEU A 205 -12.57 31.44 -18.07
N GLY A 206 -12.89 30.45 -18.92
CA GLY A 206 -12.92 30.58 -20.37
C GLY A 206 -11.53 30.58 -21.05
N VAL A 207 -10.47 30.51 -20.26
CA VAL A 207 -9.07 30.52 -20.71
C VAL A 207 -8.25 29.54 -19.87
N ALA A 208 -7.32 28.84 -20.51
CA ALA A 208 -6.26 28.09 -19.84
C ALA A 208 -4.96 28.89 -19.90
N ALA A 209 -4.53 29.48 -18.79
CA ALA A 209 -3.29 30.27 -18.71
C ALA A 209 -2.16 29.50 -17.99
N PRO A 210 -0.91 29.52 -18.52
CA PRO A 210 0.22 28.84 -17.87
C PRO A 210 0.54 29.33 -16.45
N SER A 211 0.27 30.61 -16.15
CA SER A 211 0.46 31.22 -14.84
C SER A 211 -0.38 30.54 -13.74
N ASP A 212 -1.56 30.04 -14.10
CA ASP A 212 -2.54 29.50 -13.15
C ASP A 212 -2.15 28.11 -12.62
N VAL A 213 -1.17 27.46 -13.25
CA VAL A 213 -0.72 26.09 -12.92
C VAL A 213 0.74 26.08 -12.45
N SER A 214 1.15 27.14 -11.74
CA SER A 214 2.50 27.28 -11.23
C SER A 214 2.91 26.13 -10.27
N PRO A 215 4.21 25.82 -10.16
CA PRO A 215 4.70 24.86 -9.17
C PRO A 215 4.38 25.25 -7.73
N LEU A 216 4.17 26.55 -7.46
CA LEU A 216 3.71 27.05 -6.16
C LEU A 216 2.30 26.58 -5.84
N LEU A 217 1.38 26.58 -6.82
CA LEU A 217 0.03 26.03 -6.62
C LEU A 217 0.09 24.56 -6.20
N SER A 218 0.99 23.76 -6.80
CA SER A 218 1.15 22.35 -6.40
C SER A 218 1.58 22.21 -4.94
N LEU A 219 2.44 23.10 -4.45
CA LEU A 219 2.84 23.16 -3.05
C LEU A 219 1.68 23.58 -2.14
N GLN A 220 0.89 24.57 -2.54
CA GLN A 220 -0.30 25.02 -1.79
C GLN A 220 -1.34 23.90 -1.68
N LEU A 221 -1.63 23.20 -2.78
CA LEU A 221 -2.52 22.04 -2.80
C LEU A 221 -2.00 20.93 -1.87
N PHE A 222 -0.69 20.70 -1.85
CA PHE A 222 -0.07 19.72 -0.96
C PHE A 222 -0.20 20.10 0.51
N VAL A 223 0.07 21.35 0.88
CA VAL A 223 -0.12 21.85 2.25
C VAL A 223 -1.57 21.70 2.68
N ALA A 224 -2.51 22.06 1.80
CA ALA A 224 -3.95 21.89 2.04
C ALA A 224 -4.35 20.42 2.25
N ALA A 225 -3.83 19.50 1.42
CA ALA A 225 -4.08 18.07 1.55
C ALA A 225 -3.42 17.45 2.79
N LEU A 226 -2.28 17.99 3.23
CA LEU A 226 -1.56 17.52 4.41
C LEU A 226 -2.25 17.95 5.70
N ILE A 227 -2.70 19.21 5.77
CA ILE A 227 -3.47 19.77 6.89
C ILE A 227 -4.87 19.14 6.95
N GLY A 228 -5.55 19.04 5.81
CA GLY A 228 -6.88 18.43 5.73
C GLY A 228 -6.88 16.91 5.87
N GLY A 229 -5.78 16.24 5.52
CA GLY A 229 -5.69 14.79 5.40
C GLY A 229 -5.84 13.98 6.68
N THR A 230 -5.73 14.60 7.84
CA THR A 230 -5.76 13.90 9.13
C THR A 230 -7.19 13.65 9.64
N ALA A 231 -8.23 14.23 9.03
CA ALA A 231 -9.60 14.17 9.53
C ALA A 231 -10.66 13.81 8.46
N ARG A 232 -11.47 12.77 8.74
CA ARG A 232 -12.33 12.11 7.75
C ARG A 232 -13.53 12.93 7.23
N LEU A 233 -14.00 13.96 7.94
CA LEU A 233 -15.23 14.69 7.57
C LEU A 233 -15.01 16.20 7.30
N TRP A 234 -14.16 16.87 8.06
CA TRP A 234 -13.93 18.32 7.96
C TRP A 234 -12.52 18.67 7.43
N GLY A 235 -11.68 17.67 7.22
CA GLY A 235 -10.37 17.81 6.57
C GLY A 235 -10.40 18.57 5.24
N PRO A 236 -11.32 18.24 4.31
CA PRO A 236 -11.46 18.97 3.05
C PRO A 236 -11.82 20.45 3.25
N VAL A 237 -12.67 20.76 4.24
CA VAL A 237 -13.05 22.16 4.57
C VAL A 237 -11.83 22.91 5.10
N LEU A 238 -11.02 22.29 5.96
CA LEU A 238 -9.79 22.87 6.47
C LEU A 238 -8.79 23.13 5.34
N GLY A 239 -8.63 22.18 4.42
CA GLY A 239 -7.79 22.36 3.22
C GLY A 239 -8.29 23.51 2.32
N LEU A 240 -9.61 23.65 2.15
CA LEU A 240 -10.21 24.76 1.42
C LEU A 240 -9.93 26.11 2.09
N LEU A 241 -10.08 26.19 3.41
CA LEU A 241 -9.80 27.40 4.19
C LEU A 241 -8.33 27.81 4.07
N VAL A 242 -7.40 26.85 4.07
CA VAL A 242 -5.98 27.12 3.83
C VAL A 242 -5.76 27.74 2.46
N ILE A 243 -6.32 27.16 1.39
CA ILE A 243 -6.15 27.67 0.03
C ILE A 243 -6.79 29.05 -0.12
N ALA A 244 -8.01 29.23 0.38
CA ALA A 244 -8.73 30.49 0.29
C ALA A 244 -8.10 31.60 1.15
N GLY A 245 -7.39 31.25 2.22
CA GLY A 245 -6.73 32.19 3.11
C GLY A 245 -5.37 32.70 2.61
N ILE A 246 -4.66 31.92 1.78
CA ILE A 246 -3.30 32.29 1.33
C ILE A 246 -3.27 33.60 0.52
N PRO A 247 -4.11 33.80 -0.52
CA PRO A 247 -4.07 35.04 -1.30
C PRO A 247 -4.32 36.32 -0.48
N PRO A 248 -5.42 36.47 0.30
CA PRO A 248 -5.68 37.72 1.02
C PRO A 248 -4.65 38.01 2.13
N LEU A 249 -4.13 36.97 2.79
CA LEU A 249 -3.05 37.13 3.76
C LEU A 249 -1.72 37.48 3.07
N GLY A 250 -1.49 36.94 1.88
CA GLY A 250 -0.33 37.24 1.05
C GLY A 250 -0.31 38.69 0.61
N ASP A 251 -1.45 39.21 0.15
CA ASP A 251 -1.61 40.61 -0.24
C ASP A 251 -1.42 41.57 0.95
N ALA A 252 -1.97 41.22 2.12
CA ALA A 252 -1.79 42.00 3.34
C ALA A 252 -0.31 42.02 3.79
N LEU A 253 0.37 40.88 3.74
CA LEU A 253 1.79 40.77 4.07
C LEU A 253 2.67 41.51 3.05
N ALA A 254 2.35 41.38 1.76
CA ALA A 254 3.01 42.09 0.67
C ALA A 254 2.92 43.61 0.87
N GLY A 255 1.74 44.13 1.20
CA GLY A 255 1.53 45.54 1.51
C GLY A 255 2.27 46.00 2.77
N ALA A 256 2.37 45.15 3.79
CA ALA A 256 3.06 45.48 5.05
C ALA A 256 4.59 45.47 4.94
N VAL A 257 5.16 44.57 4.14
CA VAL A 257 6.62 44.33 4.05
C VAL A 257 7.22 44.88 2.76
N GLY A 258 6.41 45.32 1.81
CA GLY A 258 6.86 45.81 0.50
C GLY A 258 7.38 44.70 -0.42
N LEU A 259 6.91 43.46 -0.23
CA LEU A 259 7.26 42.31 -1.08
C LEU A 259 6.26 42.16 -2.24
N PRO A 260 6.65 41.58 -3.37
CA PRO A 260 5.69 41.13 -4.38
C PRO A 260 4.68 40.15 -3.78
N ALA A 261 3.39 40.25 -4.16
CA ALA A 261 2.31 39.40 -3.66
C ALA A 261 2.62 37.90 -3.83
N GLU A 262 3.24 37.52 -4.95
CA GLU A 262 3.67 36.14 -5.22
C GLU A 262 4.73 35.64 -4.22
N ALA A 263 5.70 36.49 -3.87
CA ALA A 263 6.74 36.17 -2.90
C ALA A 263 6.14 36.03 -1.50
N ALA A 264 5.23 36.93 -1.12
CA ALA A 264 4.51 36.88 0.15
C ALA A 264 3.66 35.61 0.28
N GLY A 265 2.91 35.25 -0.76
CA GLY A 265 2.15 33.99 -0.82
C GLY A 265 3.04 32.75 -0.73
N GLY A 266 4.22 32.79 -1.36
CA GLY A 266 5.25 31.76 -1.24
C GLY A 266 5.75 31.58 0.19
N VAL A 267 6.07 32.70 0.88
CA VAL A 267 6.49 32.69 2.29
C VAL A 267 5.40 32.11 3.18
N LEU A 268 4.14 32.54 3.02
CA LEU A 268 3.03 32.00 3.80
C LEU A 268 2.82 30.50 3.58
N THR A 269 2.97 30.04 2.34
CA THR A 269 2.89 28.61 2.01
C THR A 269 4.02 27.82 2.69
N ALA A 270 5.24 28.35 2.70
CA ALA A 270 6.38 27.74 3.38
C ALA A 270 6.18 27.71 4.91
N LEU A 271 5.69 28.80 5.50
CA LEU A 271 5.34 28.86 6.92
C LEU A 271 4.25 27.86 7.28
N ALA A 272 3.19 27.75 6.46
CA ALA A 272 2.13 26.77 6.66
C ALA A 272 2.67 25.34 6.58
N LEU A 273 3.58 25.05 5.65
CA LEU A 273 4.26 23.75 5.55
C LEU A 273 5.06 23.41 6.82
N VAL A 274 5.83 24.38 7.35
CA VAL A 274 6.59 24.21 8.60
C VAL A 274 5.67 24.08 9.81
N ALA A 275 4.50 24.72 9.79
CA ALA A 275 3.51 24.65 10.87
C ALA A 275 2.76 23.31 10.93
N VAL A 276 2.67 22.56 9.82
CA VAL A 276 1.93 21.28 9.76
C VAL A 276 2.22 20.31 10.92
N PRO A 277 3.49 19.93 11.23
CA PRO A 277 3.76 18.99 12.32
C PRO A 277 3.24 19.49 13.67
N PHE A 278 3.26 20.79 13.91
CA PHE A 278 2.75 21.41 15.15
C PHE A 278 1.22 21.48 15.20
N LEU A 279 0.57 21.67 14.05
CA LEU A 279 -0.88 21.71 13.94
C LEU A 279 -1.52 20.30 13.99
N ARG A 280 -0.76 19.26 13.65
CA ARG A 280 -1.28 17.91 13.50
C ARG A 280 -1.85 17.31 14.79
N GLU A 281 -1.12 17.39 15.89
CA GLU A 281 -1.52 16.81 17.17
C GLU A 281 -2.81 17.45 17.75
N PRO A 282 -2.96 18.79 17.82
CA PRO A 282 -4.20 19.40 18.31
C PRO A 282 -5.40 19.08 17.41
N ILE A 283 -5.20 19.00 16.09
CA ILE A 283 -6.24 18.60 15.13
C ILE A 283 -6.69 17.15 15.39
N GLU A 284 -5.76 16.21 15.56
CA GLU A 284 -6.07 14.80 15.84
C GLU A 284 -6.79 14.63 17.20
N ARG A 285 -6.37 15.38 18.23
CA ARG A 285 -7.04 15.38 19.55
C ARG A 285 -8.47 15.92 19.48
N LEU A 286 -8.71 16.98 18.71
CA LEU A 286 -10.05 17.52 18.50
C LEU A 286 -10.93 16.54 17.72
N ALA A 287 -10.35 15.85 16.73
CA ALA A 287 -11.03 14.81 15.95
C ALA A 287 -11.48 13.61 16.78
N ALA A 288 -10.65 13.19 17.74
CA ALA A 288 -10.94 12.05 18.61
C ALA A 288 -12.18 12.25 19.52
N ARG A 289 -12.67 13.50 19.65
CA ARG A 289 -13.88 13.82 20.45
C ARG A 289 -15.19 13.39 19.78
N TRP A 290 -15.18 13.11 18.49
CA TRP A 290 -16.34 12.54 17.80
C TRP A 290 -16.16 11.03 17.65
N PRO A 291 -16.90 10.21 18.42
CA PRO A 291 -16.75 8.76 18.36
C PRO A 291 -17.14 8.24 17.00
N GLU A 292 -16.22 7.51 16.39
CA GLU A 292 -16.47 6.79 15.15
C GLU A 292 -17.38 5.60 15.46
N ARG A 293 -18.58 5.54 14.87
CA ARG A 293 -19.34 4.29 14.78
C ARG A 293 -18.54 3.36 13.86
N ALA A 294 -17.62 2.60 14.45
CA ALA A 294 -17.11 1.41 13.79
C ALA A 294 -18.30 0.46 13.64
N GLU A 295 -18.86 0.38 12.43
CA GLU A 295 -19.69 -0.77 12.07
C GLU A 295 -18.84 -2.00 12.37
N ARG A 296 -19.27 -2.78 13.37
CA ARG A 296 -18.66 -4.07 13.68
C ARG A 296 -19.23 -5.04 12.64
N PRO A 297 -18.43 -5.54 11.68
CA PRO A 297 -18.84 -6.72 10.93
C PRO A 297 -19.24 -7.79 11.96
N ARG A 298 -20.44 -8.35 11.83
CA ARG A 298 -20.87 -9.46 12.68
C ARG A 298 -19.96 -10.64 12.35
N GLU A 299 -19.46 -11.32 13.39
CA GLU A 299 -18.83 -12.63 13.19
C GLU A 299 -19.82 -13.50 12.40
N PRO A 300 -19.41 -14.06 11.24
CA PRO A 300 -20.29 -14.93 10.47
C PRO A 300 -20.71 -16.11 11.37
N VAL A 301 -22.01 -16.31 11.55
CA VAL A 301 -22.54 -17.49 12.23
C VAL A 301 -22.19 -18.70 11.38
N GLU A 302 -21.28 -19.55 11.86
CA GLU A 302 -20.91 -20.79 11.18
C GLU A 302 -22.13 -21.66 10.97
N HIS A 303 -22.40 -21.99 9.70
CA HIS A 303 -23.19 -23.17 9.39
C HIS A 303 -22.23 -24.34 9.55
N SER A 304 -22.50 -25.20 10.51
CA SER A 304 -21.74 -26.42 10.80
C SER A 304 -21.70 -27.31 9.55
N GLY A 305 -20.68 -27.14 8.72
CA GLY A 305 -20.52 -27.89 7.47
C GLY A 305 -19.28 -27.53 6.63
N GLU A 306 -18.79 -26.28 6.65
CA GLU A 306 -17.60 -25.90 5.88
C GLU A 306 -16.31 -26.01 6.69
N SER A 307 -15.97 -27.26 7.02
CA SER A 307 -14.68 -27.64 7.59
C SER A 307 -13.58 -27.73 6.53
N ALA A 308 -12.37 -27.36 6.97
CA ALA A 308 -11.06 -27.56 6.38
C ALA A 308 -10.60 -26.55 5.30
N THR A 309 -9.42 -26.00 5.55
CA THR A 309 -8.50 -25.56 4.50
C THR A 309 -8.53 -26.60 3.36
N PRO A 310 -8.61 -26.19 2.07
CA PRO A 310 -8.54 -27.13 0.95
C PRO A 310 -7.20 -27.92 0.89
N THR A 311 -6.28 -27.66 1.83
CA THR A 311 -4.99 -28.31 1.99
C THR A 311 -5.08 -29.70 2.63
N ALA A 312 -6.18 -30.07 3.29
CA ALA A 312 -6.29 -31.37 3.97
C ALA A 312 -6.19 -32.59 3.04
N SER A 313 -6.34 -32.41 1.72
CA SER A 313 -6.15 -33.47 0.71
C SER A 313 -4.73 -33.58 0.16
N ARG A 314 -3.85 -32.60 0.42
CA ARG A 314 -2.49 -32.56 -0.15
C ARG A 314 -1.55 -33.43 0.67
N LYS A 315 -0.83 -34.33 -0.01
CA LYS A 315 0.19 -35.21 0.58
C LYS A 315 1.48 -35.09 -0.22
N GLY A 316 2.62 -35.25 0.44
CA GLY A 316 3.93 -35.25 -0.21
C GLY A 316 4.72 -33.95 -0.03
N VAL A 317 5.73 -33.77 -0.88
CA VAL A 317 6.62 -32.61 -0.86
C VAL A 317 5.89 -31.41 -1.49
N MET A 318 5.71 -30.36 -0.70
CA MET A 318 5.05 -29.13 -1.14
C MET A 318 6.06 -28.12 -1.68
N LEU A 319 7.24 -28.02 -1.09
CA LEU A 319 8.29 -27.12 -1.55
C LEU A 319 9.63 -27.84 -1.48
N ALA A 320 10.40 -27.81 -2.57
CA ALA A 320 11.74 -28.38 -2.61
C ALA A 320 12.76 -27.38 -3.15
N ALA A 321 13.94 -27.34 -2.53
CA ALA A 321 15.16 -26.79 -3.08
C ALA A 321 16.05 -27.96 -3.52
N GLN A 322 16.56 -27.91 -4.74
CA GLN A 322 17.45 -28.92 -5.31
C GLN A 322 18.75 -28.26 -5.77
N GLY A 323 19.87 -28.57 -5.13
CA GLY A 323 21.18 -28.00 -5.42
C GLY A 323 21.18 -26.47 -5.38
N LEU A 324 20.47 -25.85 -4.43
CA LEU A 324 20.21 -24.41 -4.43
C LEU A 324 21.49 -23.61 -4.12
N ASP A 325 21.89 -22.76 -5.07
CA ASP A 325 23.00 -21.82 -4.94
C ASP A 325 22.50 -20.39 -4.86
N VAL A 326 22.91 -19.65 -3.83
CA VAL A 326 22.49 -18.25 -3.62
C VAL A 326 23.67 -17.43 -3.14
N GLY A 327 23.87 -16.27 -3.74
CA GLY A 327 24.92 -15.33 -3.33
C GLY A 327 24.47 -13.87 -3.43
N ILE A 328 25.24 -12.98 -2.80
CA ILE A 328 25.06 -11.52 -2.88
C ILE A 328 26.32 -10.95 -3.50
N GLY A 329 26.18 -10.36 -4.69
CA GLY A 329 27.33 -9.97 -5.50
C GLY A 329 28.20 -11.18 -5.81
N GLU A 330 29.49 -11.07 -5.51
CA GLU A 330 30.48 -12.13 -5.74
C GLU A 330 30.52 -13.18 -4.63
N THR A 331 29.95 -12.91 -3.46
CA THR A 331 29.99 -13.85 -2.32
C THR A 331 28.88 -14.89 -2.43
N ASP A 332 29.27 -16.16 -2.43
CA ASP A 332 28.33 -17.29 -2.32
C ASP A 332 27.98 -17.53 -0.84
N ILE A 333 26.68 -17.62 -0.56
CA ILE A 333 26.14 -17.80 0.79
C ILE A 333 25.55 -19.19 0.96
N LEU A 334 24.90 -19.72 -0.07
CA LEU A 334 24.40 -21.09 -0.13
C LEU A 334 25.05 -21.81 -1.30
N THR A 335 25.44 -23.06 -1.09
CA THR A 335 26.06 -23.91 -2.11
C THR A 335 25.45 -25.30 -2.09
N GLY A 336 24.73 -25.67 -3.16
CA GLY A 336 24.15 -27.00 -3.33
C GLY A 336 23.18 -27.40 -2.22
N VAL A 337 22.33 -26.47 -1.75
CA VAL A 337 21.40 -26.77 -0.64
C VAL A 337 20.20 -27.56 -1.13
N ASP A 338 20.03 -28.76 -0.60
CA ASP A 338 18.84 -29.60 -0.76
C ASP A 338 17.93 -29.48 0.46
N LEU A 339 16.65 -29.18 0.24
CA LEU A 339 15.66 -29.03 1.33
C LEU A 339 14.28 -29.40 0.80
N GLU A 340 13.49 -30.12 1.57
CA GLU A 340 12.09 -30.39 1.22
C GLU A 340 11.17 -29.96 2.37
N VAL A 341 9.97 -29.47 2.08
CA VAL A 341 8.95 -29.13 3.07
C VAL A 341 7.68 -29.86 2.68
N ARG A 342 7.18 -30.73 3.56
CA ARG A 342 6.03 -31.61 3.26
C ARG A 342 4.73 -31.07 3.81
N ALA A 343 3.63 -31.47 3.19
CA ALA A 343 2.29 -31.13 3.65
C ALA A 343 2.06 -31.66 5.08
N GLY A 344 1.53 -30.80 5.95
CA GLY A 344 1.24 -31.11 7.34
C GLY A 344 2.44 -31.39 8.25
N GLU A 345 3.64 -31.00 7.82
CA GLU A 345 4.88 -31.12 8.58
C GLU A 345 5.35 -29.75 9.06
N VAL A 346 5.88 -29.68 10.28
CA VAL A 346 6.74 -28.58 10.73
C VAL A 346 8.20 -28.99 10.53
N HIS A 347 8.84 -28.43 9.51
CA HIS A 347 10.27 -28.59 9.26
C HIS A 347 11.03 -27.41 9.87
N ALA A 348 11.93 -27.66 10.82
CA ALA A 348 12.84 -26.65 11.33
C ALA A 348 14.15 -26.57 10.53
N LEU A 349 14.57 -25.35 10.19
CA LEU A 349 15.88 -25.06 9.58
C LEU A 349 16.74 -24.32 10.60
N ILE A 350 17.71 -25.02 11.18
CA ILE A 350 18.58 -24.52 12.25
C ILE A 350 20.03 -24.39 11.75
N GLY A 351 20.88 -23.76 12.56
CA GLY A 351 22.31 -23.59 12.27
C GLY A 351 22.88 -22.35 12.97
N PRO A 352 24.21 -22.18 13.02
CA PRO A 352 24.86 -21.03 13.62
C PRO A 352 24.55 -19.73 12.85
N ASN A 353 24.84 -18.59 13.47
CA ASN A 353 24.69 -17.29 12.81
C ASN A 353 25.59 -17.21 11.58
N GLY A 354 25.06 -16.71 10.47
CA GLY A 354 25.77 -16.66 9.19
C GLY A 354 25.74 -17.96 8.38
N SER A 355 25.07 -19.03 8.82
CA SER A 355 25.00 -20.29 8.05
C SER A 355 24.13 -20.24 6.79
N GLY A 356 23.40 -19.14 6.56
CA GLY A 356 22.57 -18.93 5.36
C GLY A 356 21.08 -19.18 5.52
N LYS A 357 20.56 -19.48 6.72
CA LYS A 357 19.12 -19.76 6.99
C LYS A 357 18.15 -18.71 6.40
N THR A 358 18.35 -17.44 6.76
CA THR A 358 17.54 -16.33 6.24
C THR A 358 17.69 -16.15 4.73
N THR A 359 18.87 -16.44 4.18
CA THR A 359 19.11 -16.40 2.73
C THR A 359 18.31 -17.50 2.01
N ALA A 360 18.27 -18.71 2.58
CA ALA A 360 17.48 -19.82 2.07
C ALA A 360 15.98 -19.47 2.07
N LEU A 361 15.46 -18.96 3.20
CA LEU A 361 14.07 -18.51 3.29
C LEU A 361 13.74 -17.42 2.26
N ARG A 362 14.65 -16.45 2.06
CA ARG A 362 14.44 -15.38 1.08
C ARG A 362 14.43 -15.89 -0.36
N ALA A 363 15.26 -16.88 -0.68
CA ALA A 363 15.26 -17.50 -2.00
C ALA A 363 13.98 -18.30 -2.24
N LEU A 364 13.60 -19.15 -1.28
CA LEU A 364 12.35 -19.93 -1.29
C LEU A 364 11.09 -19.06 -1.34
N ALA A 365 11.14 -17.85 -0.77
CA ALA A 365 10.04 -16.88 -0.83
C ALA A 365 10.04 -16.02 -2.11
N GLY A 366 10.96 -16.22 -3.05
CA GLY A 366 11.08 -15.41 -4.27
C GLY A 366 11.58 -13.98 -4.04
N ALA A 367 12.18 -13.69 -2.88
CA ALA A 367 12.74 -12.40 -2.52
C ALA A 367 14.24 -12.26 -2.89
N LEU A 368 14.91 -13.39 -3.17
CA LEU A 368 16.26 -13.45 -3.75
C LEU A 368 16.24 -14.43 -4.91
N ARG A 369 16.85 -14.05 -6.03
CA ARG A 369 16.96 -14.94 -7.19
C ARG A 369 18.15 -15.90 -6.97
N PRO A 370 17.98 -17.22 -7.13
CA PRO A 370 19.10 -18.16 -7.08
C PRO A 370 20.12 -17.92 -8.20
N LYS A 371 21.40 -18.22 -7.94
CA LYS A 371 22.47 -18.28 -8.95
C LYS A 371 22.46 -19.61 -9.70
N GLY A 372 22.05 -20.68 -9.01
CA GLY A 372 22.01 -22.05 -9.50
C GLY A 372 21.01 -22.91 -8.70
N GLY A 373 20.80 -24.14 -9.16
CA GLY A 373 19.81 -25.06 -8.58
C GLY A 373 18.37 -24.77 -9.02
N ARG A 374 17.42 -25.47 -8.39
CA ARG A 374 15.98 -25.35 -8.65
C ARG A 374 15.16 -25.19 -7.38
N ILE A 375 14.05 -24.48 -7.49
CA ILE A 375 12.99 -24.40 -6.49
C ILE A 375 11.73 -24.99 -7.12
N LEU A 376 11.24 -26.09 -6.56
CA LEU A 376 10.02 -26.76 -6.99
C LEU A 376 8.91 -26.50 -5.97
N LEU A 377 7.73 -26.10 -6.44
CA LEU A 377 6.52 -26.05 -5.65
C LEU A 377 5.62 -27.18 -6.16
N GLU A 378 5.40 -28.17 -5.29
CA GLU A 378 4.92 -29.50 -5.68
C GLU A 378 5.84 -30.01 -6.81
N GLU A 379 5.30 -30.30 -8.00
CA GLU A 379 6.09 -30.74 -9.17
C GLU A 379 6.45 -29.59 -10.14
N THR A 380 6.07 -28.35 -9.83
CA THR A 380 6.25 -27.21 -10.74
C THR A 380 7.52 -26.43 -10.41
N ASP A 381 8.39 -26.23 -11.41
CA ASP A 381 9.55 -25.35 -11.28
C ASP A 381 9.11 -23.89 -11.16
N VAL A 382 9.46 -23.27 -10.03
CA VAL A 382 9.20 -21.86 -9.70
C VAL A 382 10.50 -21.08 -9.49
N THR A 383 11.61 -21.60 -10.01
CA THR A 383 12.94 -20.99 -9.88
C THR A 383 12.94 -19.57 -10.45
N GLY A 384 13.30 -18.60 -9.60
CA GLY A 384 13.32 -17.19 -9.98
C GLY A 384 11.96 -16.50 -10.02
N ALA A 385 10.87 -17.18 -9.65
CA ALA A 385 9.58 -16.54 -9.44
C ALA A 385 9.71 -15.44 -8.37
N GLY A 386 9.08 -14.29 -8.62
CA GLY A 386 9.10 -13.18 -7.68
C GLY A 386 8.19 -13.43 -6.47
N GLN A 387 8.44 -12.75 -5.36
CA GLN A 387 7.67 -12.90 -4.12
C GLN A 387 6.15 -12.77 -4.28
N PHE A 388 5.68 -11.86 -5.14
CA PHE A 388 4.26 -11.75 -5.48
C PHE A 388 3.68 -13.03 -6.09
N GLU A 389 4.45 -13.67 -6.97
CA GLU A 389 4.04 -14.90 -7.63
C GLU A 389 4.07 -16.09 -6.66
N MET A 390 5.08 -16.16 -5.79
CA MET A 390 5.16 -17.19 -4.75
C MET A 390 3.96 -17.17 -3.81
N VAL A 391 3.54 -15.99 -3.33
CA VAL A 391 2.33 -15.86 -2.50
C VAL A 391 1.07 -16.32 -3.24
N ARG A 392 0.92 -15.94 -4.52
CA ARG A 392 -0.22 -16.38 -5.34
C ARG A 392 -0.23 -17.88 -5.60
N ARG A 393 0.94 -18.51 -5.63
CA ARG A 393 1.07 -19.96 -5.73
C ARG A 393 0.95 -20.65 -4.37
N GLY A 394 0.78 -19.90 -3.28
CA GLY A 394 0.50 -20.43 -1.94
C GLY A 394 1.71 -20.62 -1.04
N VAL A 395 2.83 -19.95 -1.34
CA VAL A 395 4.02 -19.87 -0.48
C VAL A 395 4.11 -18.48 0.13
N THR A 396 3.93 -18.35 1.44
CA THR A 396 3.95 -17.06 2.14
C THR A 396 5.00 -17.03 3.23
N ARG A 397 5.82 -15.97 3.23
CA ARG A 397 6.84 -15.71 4.25
C ARG A 397 6.37 -14.65 5.24
N THR A 398 6.51 -14.91 6.53
CA THR A 398 6.27 -13.88 7.56
C THR A 398 7.37 -12.83 7.56
N PHE A 399 7.03 -11.62 7.97
CA PHE A 399 8.00 -10.52 8.02
C PHE A 399 8.80 -10.58 9.34
N GLN A 400 10.13 -10.68 9.24
CA GLN A 400 11.05 -10.87 10.37
C GLN A 400 10.84 -9.84 11.49
N ARG A 401 10.62 -8.56 11.14
CA ARG A 401 10.28 -7.51 12.10
C ARG A 401 8.81 -7.60 12.50
N THR A 402 8.55 -7.60 13.81
CA THR A 402 7.20 -7.43 14.35
C THR A 402 6.70 -6.03 14.00
N VAL A 403 5.77 -5.95 13.05
CA VAL A 403 5.14 -4.68 12.64
C VAL A 403 3.63 -4.83 12.69
N GLY A 404 3.02 -4.08 13.59
CA GLY A 404 1.58 -3.80 13.60
C GLY A 404 1.27 -2.61 12.69
N LEU A 405 0.10 -2.63 12.06
CA LEU A 405 -0.40 -1.47 11.33
C LEU A 405 -1.24 -0.60 12.28
N GLU A 406 -0.66 0.51 12.73
CA GLU A 406 -1.18 1.39 13.80
C GLU A 406 -2.44 2.17 13.42
N ARG A 407 -2.90 2.08 12.17
CA ARG A 407 -4.19 2.64 11.73
C ARG A 407 -5.27 1.60 11.49
N LEU A 408 -4.96 0.32 11.62
CA LEU A 408 -5.87 -0.78 11.29
C LEU A 408 -6.06 -1.69 12.51
N CYS A 409 -7.31 -2.02 12.82
CA CYS A 409 -7.60 -3.07 13.79
C CYS A 409 -7.10 -4.44 13.27
N PRO A 410 -6.87 -5.43 14.15
CA PRO A 410 -6.33 -6.74 13.77
C PRO A 410 -7.05 -7.41 12.60
N HIS A 411 -8.39 -7.39 12.58
CA HIS A 411 -9.20 -7.92 11.48
C HIS A 411 -8.85 -7.31 10.12
N ARG A 412 -8.77 -5.98 10.03
CA ARG A 412 -8.40 -5.29 8.79
C ARG A 412 -6.96 -5.55 8.37
N GLN A 413 -6.07 -5.82 9.33
CA GLN A 413 -4.71 -6.25 9.01
C GLN A 413 -4.69 -7.65 8.40
N VAL A 414 -5.52 -8.58 8.89
CA VAL A 414 -5.64 -9.94 8.35
C VAL A 414 -6.26 -9.95 6.94
N LEU A 415 -7.23 -9.07 6.67
CA LEU A 415 -7.79 -8.89 5.33
C LEU A 415 -6.73 -8.55 4.27
N LEU A 416 -5.60 -7.95 4.63
CA LEU A 416 -4.50 -7.71 3.69
C LEU A 416 -3.92 -9.02 3.13
N GLY A 417 -3.86 -10.07 3.96
CA GLY A 417 -3.39 -11.40 3.57
C GLY A 417 -4.29 -11.99 2.49
N VAL A 418 -5.60 -12.03 2.73
CA VAL A 418 -6.61 -12.55 1.79
C VAL A 418 -6.45 -11.94 0.40
N ARG A 419 -6.20 -10.63 0.36
CA ARG A 419 -6.13 -9.87 -0.88
C ARG A 419 -4.88 -10.16 -1.70
N GLY A 420 -3.73 -10.35 -1.05
CA GLY A 420 -2.49 -10.60 -1.76
C GLY A 420 -2.40 -12.01 -2.38
N GLY A 421 -3.22 -12.96 -1.91
CA GLY A 421 -3.42 -14.25 -2.57
C GLY A 421 -4.34 -14.19 -3.81
N THR A 422 -5.25 -13.22 -3.88
CA THR A 422 -6.26 -13.12 -4.96
C THR A 422 -5.89 -12.10 -6.06
N PRO A 423 -5.84 -12.49 -7.35
CA PRO A 423 -5.70 -11.54 -8.43
C PRO A 423 -7.00 -10.75 -8.60
N VAL A 424 -7.02 -9.49 -8.17
CA VAL A 424 -8.13 -8.58 -8.50
C VAL A 424 -7.67 -7.62 -9.60
N PRO A 425 -7.87 -7.95 -10.89
CA PRO A 425 -7.59 -7.03 -11.98
C PRO A 425 -8.53 -5.83 -11.87
N PHE A 426 -7.95 -4.63 -12.00
CA PHE A 426 -8.68 -3.38 -12.26
C PHE A 426 -9.92 -3.12 -11.39
N ALA A 427 -9.79 -3.41 -10.09
CA ALA A 427 -10.91 -3.31 -9.15
C ALA A 427 -11.37 -1.85 -8.92
N ALA A 428 -10.52 -0.85 -9.16
CA ALA A 428 -10.84 0.56 -8.91
C ALA A 428 -12.10 1.04 -9.65
N VAL A 429 -12.32 0.63 -10.90
CA VAL A 429 -13.52 1.00 -11.66
C VAL A 429 -14.73 0.17 -11.24
N ARG A 430 -14.59 -1.14 -11.01
CA ARG A 430 -15.69 -1.99 -10.50
C ARG A 430 -16.13 -1.60 -9.08
N HIS A 431 -15.22 -1.06 -8.27
CA HIS A 431 -15.54 -0.57 -6.92
C HIS A 431 -16.45 0.64 -6.94
N LEU A 432 -16.46 1.46 -7.99
CA LEU A 432 -17.36 2.62 -8.10
C LEU A 432 -18.83 2.18 -8.29
N PHE A 433 -19.08 1.03 -8.92
CA PHE A 433 -20.42 0.60 -9.37
C PHE A 433 -21.12 -0.48 -8.53
N GLY A 434 -20.53 -0.97 -7.43
CA GLY A 434 -21.28 -1.72 -6.40
C GLY A 434 -22.03 -2.97 -6.85
N SER A 435 -21.49 -3.73 -7.80
CA SER A 435 -22.10 -4.99 -8.27
C SER A 435 -22.23 -6.03 -7.13
N THR A 436 -23.27 -6.87 -7.18
CA THR A 436 -23.55 -8.02 -6.29
C THR A 436 -22.33 -8.93 -6.10
N SER A 437 -21.57 -9.18 -7.16
CA SER A 437 -20.30 -9.95 -7.12
C SER A 437 -19.24 -9.38 -6.15
N MET A 438 -19.38 -8.12 -5.73
CA MET A 438 -18.49 -7.46 -4.77
C MET A 438 -18.83 -7.77 -3.31
N GLN A 439 -20.12 -7.91 -2.99
CA GLN A 439 -20.57 -8.29 -1.65
C GLN A 439 -20.14 -9.73 -1.36
N ASP A 440 -20.33 -10.62 -2.33
CA ASP A 440 -19.86 -12.01 -2.24
C ASP A 440 -18.35 -12.10 -1.97
N TYR A 441 -17.54 -11.30 -2.67
CA TYR A 441 -16.08 -11.27 -2.44
C TYR A 441 -15.73 -10.71 -1.05
N ALA A 442 -16.42 -9.65 -0.60
CA ALA A 442 -16.20 -9.07 0.71
C ALA A 442 -16.54 -10.09 1.82
N ASP A 443 -17.63 -10.83 1.66
CA ASP A 443 -18.07 -11.85 2.62
C ASP A 443 -17.12 -13.06 2.65
N ILE A 444 -16.65 -13.51 1.48
CA ILE A 444 -15.60 -14.55 1.40
C ILE A 444 -14.34 -14.06 2.11
N ALA A 445 -13.90 -12.82 1.83
CA ALA A 445 -12.69 -12.28 2.43
C ALA A 445 -12.82 -12.12 3.96
N ASP A 446 -14.00 -11.73 4.44
CA ASP A 446 -14.30 -11.63 5.86
C ASP A 446 -14.23 -13.01 6.54
N ARG A 447 -14.85 -14.03 5.93
CA ARG A 447 -14.79 -15.42 6.41
C ARG A 447 -13.36 -15.95 6.52
N GLU A 448 -12.54 -15.71 5.50
CA GLU A 448 -11.12 -16.09 5.50
C GLU A 448 -10.34 -15.38 6.61
N ALA A 449 -10.58 -14.08 6.81
CA ALA A 449 -9.94 -13.32 7.88
C ALA A 449 -10.33 -13.83 9.27
N TRP A 450 -11.61 -14.14 9.49
CA TRP A 450 -12.08 -14.76 10.74
C TRP A 450 -11.49 -16.14 10.96
N ARG A 451 -11.37 -16.97 9.91
CA ARG A 451 -10.73 -18.28 10.02
C ARG A 451 -9.28 -18.14 10.47
N ALA A 452 -8.51 -17.25 9.83
CA ALA A 452 -7.12 -17.01 10.21
C ALA A 452 -7.00 -16.51 11.66
N LEU A 453 -7.83 -15.54 12.07
CA LEU A 453 -7.87 -15.05 13.45
C LEU A 453 -8.22 -16.14 14.47
N ARG A 454 -9.15 -17.05 14.15
CA ARG A 454 -9.52 -18.17 15.03
C ARG A 454 -8.39 -19.18 15.18
N VAL A 455 -7.76 -19.57 14.07
CA VAL A 455 -6.63 -20.51 14.09
C VAL A 455 -5.48 -19.96 14.94
N THR A 456 -5.23 -18.64 14.90
CA THR A 456 -4.18 -17.98 15.68
C THR A 456 -4.62 -17.48 17.06
N GLU A 457 -5.78 -17.87 17.58
CA GLU A 457 -6.27 -17.50 18.92
C GLU A 457 -6.50 -15.97 19.12
N LEU A 458 -6.79 -15.23 18.04
CA LEU A 458 -6.96 -13.76 18.03
C LEU A 458 -8.39 -13.27 17.71
N ALA A 459 -9.36 -14.17 17.55
CA ALA A 459 -10.73 -13.81 17.16
C ALA A 459 -11.40 -12.79 18.10
N GLN A 460 -11.22 -12.95 19.42
CA GLN A 460 -11.81 -12.03 20.41
C GLN A 460 -11.19 -10.63 20.39
N ARG A 461 -10.00 -10.49 19.78
CA ARG A 461 -9.26 -9.22 19.67
C ARG A 461 -9.37 -8.58 18.28
N ALA A 462 -10.22 -9.12 17.40
CA ALA A 462 -10.35 -8.75 16.00
C ALA A 462 -10.58 -7.23 15.77
N PHE A 463 -11.31 -6.58 16.67
CA PHE A 463 -11.68 -5.16 16.58
C PHE A 463 -11.10 -4.30 17.70
N ASP A 464 -10.07 -4.80 18.39
CA ASP A 464 -9.31 -3.99 19.31
C ASP A 464 -8.75 -2.75 18.61
N ARG A 465 -8.55 -1.68 19.40
CA ARG A 465 -7.96 -0.45 18.90
C ARG A 465 -6.60 -0.75 18.25
N PRO A 466 -6.27 -0.08 17.12
CA PRO A 466 -4.93 -0.19 16.55
C PRO A 466 -3.85 0.06 17.62
N GLY A 467 -2.82 -0.78 17.66
CA GLY A 467 -1.74 -0.70 18.66
C GLY A 467 -2.06 -1.32 20.03
N ALA A 468 -3.25 -1.88 20.25
CA ALA A 468 -3.61 -2.48 21.56
C ALA A 468 -3.07 -3.91 21.78
N LEU A 469 -2.61 -4.60 20.73
CA LEU A 469 -2.03 -5.95 20.85
C LEU A 469 -0.63 -5.89 21.49
N GLY A 470 -0.34 -6.82 22.40
CA GLY A 470 0.99 -7.00 22.97
C GLY A 470 1.98 -7.59 21.97
N ALA A 471 3.25 -7.68 22.35
CA ALA A 471 4.33 -8.13 21.47
C ALA A 471 4.13 -9.57 20.94
N GLY A 472 3.79 -10.53 21.81
CA GLY A 472 3.52 -11.91 21.38
C GLY A 472 2.27 -12.05 20.52
N GLU A 473 1.23 -11.27 20.79
CA GLU A 473 0.01 -11.28 19.98
C GLU A 473 0.22 -10.65 18.62
N LEU A 474 1.07 -9.63 18.52
CA LEU A 474 1.50 -9.09 17.23
C LEU A 474 2.23 -10.17 16.41
N ARG A 475 3.02 -11.06 17.03
CA ARG A 475 3.62 -12.23 16.35
C ARG A 475 2.56 -13.18 15.80
N LEU A 476 1.57 -13.54 16.62
CA LEU A 476 0.44 -14.35 16.19
C LEU A 476 -0.35 -13.67 15.06
N LEU A 477 -0.51 -12.35 15.10
CA LEU A 477 -1.14 -11.58 14.03
C LEU A 477 -0.33 -11.65 12.73
N GLN A 478 1.01 -11.71 12.79
CA GLN A 478 1.81 -11.92 11.57
C GLN A 478 1.51 -13.28 10.94
N VAL A 479 1.39 -14.33 11.76
CA VAL A 479 0.99 -15.67 11.30
C VAL A 479 -0.42 -15.62 10.73
N ALA A 480 -1.36 -14.94 11.38
CA ALA A 480 -2.74 -14.80 10.89
C ALA A 480 -2.80 -14.13 9.51
N ARG A 481 -2.03 -13.05 9.31
CA ARG A 481 -1.92 -12.39 7.99
C ARG A 481 -1.36 -13.33 6.93
N ALA A 482 -0.36 -14.14 7.27
CA ALA A 482 0.24 -15.08 6.33
C ALA A 482 -0.73 -16.23 5.98
N VAL A 483 -1.41 -16.81 6.98
CA VAL A 483 -2.44 -17.84 6.78
C VAL A 483 -3.59 -17.32 5.92
N ALA A 484 -4.03 -16.10 6.15
CA ALA A 484 -5.11 -15.47 5.40
C ALA A 484 -4.82 -15.33 3.89
N THR A 485 -3.56 -15.42 3.45
CA THR A 485 -3.22 -15.47 2.01
C THR A 485 -3.73 -16.72 1.29
N GLY A 486 -4.25 -17.72 2.03
CA GLY A 486 -4.59 -19.04 1.48
C GLY A 486 -3.35 -19.91 1.23
N SER A 487 -2.23 -19.57 1.87
CA SER A 487 -0.97 -20.30 1.72
C SER A 487 -1.07 -21.72 2.27
N HIS A 488 -0.44 -22.65 1.55
CA HIS A 488 -0.26 -24.03 1.97
C HIS A 488 1.21 -24.33 2.31
N VAL A 489 2.13 -23.39 2.03
CA VAL A 489 3.49 -23.37 2.58
C VAL A 489 3.73 -22.07 3.33
N LEU A 490 4.05 -22.18 4.62
CA LEU A 490 4.38 -21.06 5.50
C LEU A 490 5.86 -21.05 5.84
N LEU A 491 6.52 -19.92 5.56
CA LEU A 491 7.93 -19.70 5.82
C LEU A 491 8.09 -18.72 6.99
N LEU A 492 8.61 -19.18 8.12
CA LEU A 492 8.73 -18.42 9.36
C LEU A 492 10.20 -18.16 9.68
N ASP A 493 10.54 -16.91 9.94
CA ASP A 493 11.90 -16.46 10.22
C ASP A 493 11.98 -15.89 11.65
N GLU A 494 12.49 -16.70 12.57
CA GLU A 494 12.68 -16.37 13.99
C GLU A 494 11.43 -15.79 14.69
N PRO A 495 10.25 -16.44 14.58
CA PRO A 495 9.02 -15.91 15.15
C PRO A 495 9.01 -15.82 16.68
N ALA A 496 9.83 -16.60 17.40
CA ALA A 496 9.84 -16.70 18.86
C ALA A 496 10.72 -15.64 19.55
N VAL A 497 11.51 -14.88 18.78
CA VAL A 497 12.44 -13.89 19.33
C VAL A 497 11.71 -12.84 20.15
N GLY A 498 12.13 -12.71 21.41
CA GLY A 498 11.59 -11.74 22.37
C GLY A 498 10.27 -12.17 23.02
N MET A 499 9.78 -13.39 22.78
CA MET A 499 8.55 -13.90 23.40
C MET A 499 8.82 -14.52 24.77
N THR A 500 7.86 -14.36 25.68
CA THR A 500 7.82 -15.04 26.98
C THR A 500 7.48 -16.53 26.84
N GLY A 501 7.68 -17.33 27.89
CA GLY A 501 7.33 -18.76 27.88
C GLY A 501 5.87 -19.06 27.46
N PRO A 502 4.86 -18.39 28.05
CA PRO A 502 3.46 -18.57 27.66
C PRO A 502 3.18 -18.19 26.20
N GLU A 503 3.78 -17.09 25.72
CA GLU A 503 3.63 -16.65 24.34
C GLU A 503 4.27 -17.66 23.35
N ARG A 504 5.46 -18.18 23.67
CA ARG A 504 6.10 -19.25 22.87
C ARG A 504 5.23 -20.52 22.82
N ALA A 505 4.63 -20.90 23.93
CA ALA A 505 3.70 -22.03 23.97
C ALA A 505 2.45 -21.79 23.10
N ALA A 506 1.94 -20.56 23.05
CA ALA A 506 0.84 -20.20 22.16
C ALA A 506 1.25 -20.30 20.68
N LEU A 507 2.41 -19.78 20.31
CA LEU A 507 2.96 -19.93 18.96
C LEU A 507 3.11 -21.42 18.60
N ALA A 508 3.68 -22.24 19.49
CA ALA A 508 3.85 -23.67 19.27
C ALA A 508 2.53 -24.38 18.98
N ARG A 509 1.47 -24.09 19.75
CA ARG A 509 0.12 -24.64 19.51
C ARG A 509 -0.42 -24.22 18.16
N VAL A 510 -0.25 -22.96 17.76
CA VAL A 510 -0.70 -22.45 16.47
C VAL A 510 0.03 -23.15 15.31
N LEU A 511 1.35 -23.32 15.40
CA LEU A 511 2.14 -24.02 14.37
C LEU A 511 1.70 -25.47 14.20
N ARG A 512 1.53 -26.20 15.32
CA ARG A 512 1.03 -27.58 15.29
C ARG A 512 -0.39 -27.68 14.73
N ARG A 513 -1.28 -26.73 15.08
CA ARG A 513 -2.66 -26.67 14.54
C ARG A 513 -2.67 -26.45 13.03
N LEU A 514 -1.79 -25.58 12.52
CA LEU A 514 -1.66 -25.32 11.09
C LEU A 514 -1.14 -26.57 10.35
N ALA A 515 -0.11 -27.21 10.87
CA ALA A 515 0.43 -28.46 10.33
C ALA A 515 -0.63 -29.59 10.34
N ALA A 516 -1.37 -29.77 11.44
CA ALA A 516 -2.47 -30.73 11.50
C ALA A 516 -3.58 -30.44 10.46
N GLY A 517 -3.75 -29.18 10.05
CA GLY A 517 -4.64 -28.77 8.96
C GLY A 517 -4.07 -28.96 7.54
N GLY A 518 -2.90 -29.58 7.39
CA GLY A 518 -2.24 -29.88 6.11
C GLY A 518 -1.26 -28.80 5.62
N VAL A 519 -1.06 -27.71 6.36
CA VAL A 519 -0.12 -26.65 5.96
C VAL A 519 1.32 -27.14 6.14
N ALA A 520 2.16 -26.97 5.12
CA ALA A 520 3.59 -27.21 5.21
C ALA A 520 4.28 -26.02 5.88
N VAL A 521 5.01 -26.23 6.97
CA VAL A 521 5.63 -25.13 7.74
C VAL A 521 7.15 -25.28 7.72
N LEU A 522 7.87 -24.27 7.24
CA LEU A 522 9.32 -24.16 7.38
C LEU A 522 9.64 -23.11 8.45
N LEU A 523 10.22 -23.54 9.57
CA LEU A 523 10.55 -22.72 10.73
C LEU A 523 12.06 -22.51 10.83
N VAL A 524 12.56 -21.30 10.59
CA VAL A 524 13.92 -20.92 10.97
C VAL A 524 13.88 -20.41 12.40
N GLU A 525 14.61 -21.10 13.29
CA GLU A 525 14.69 -20.74 14.71
C GLU A 525 16.06 -21.05 15.30
N HIS A 526 16.37 -20.37 16.40
CA HIS A 526 17.52 -20.68 17.26
C HIS A 526 17.08 -21.09 18.67
N ASP A 527 15.82 -20.88 19.05
CA ASP A 527 15.25 -21.43 20.27
C ASP A 527 15.03 -22.95 20.11
N LEU A 528 16.00 -23.72 20.59
CA LEU A 528 15.95 -25.19 20.51
C LEU A 528 14.75 -25.76 21.28
N ALA A 529 14.29 -25.14 22.37
CA ALA A 529 13.15 -25.64 23.12
C ALA A 529 11.85 -25.57 22.30
N LEU A 530 11.66 -24.48 21.55
CA LEU A 530 10.56 -24.39 20.59
C LEU A 530 10.74 -25.42 19.47
N VAL A 531 11.92 -25.47 18.84
CA VAL A 531 12.21 -26.38 17.72
C VAL A 531 11.91 -27.83 18.09
N TYR A 532 12.46 -28.34 19.19
CA TYR A 532 12.19 -29.71 19.65
C TYR A 532 10.73 -29.94 20.05
N GLY A 533 10.01 -28.91 20.47
CA GLY A 533 8.58 -29.01 20.80
C GLY A 533 7.66 -29.10 19.59
N VAL A 534 8.05 -28.51 18.45
CA VAL A 534 7.15 -28.38 17.28
C VAL A 534 7.61 -29.10 16.02
N ALA A 535 8.90 -29.35 15.84
CA ALA A 535 9.44 -29.87 14.60
C ALA A 535 9.16 -31.37 14.46
N ASP A 536 8.75 -31.77 13.26
CA ASP A 536 8.70 -33.17 12.82
C ASP A 536 10.01 -33.56 12.13
N ARG A 537 10.70 -32.57 11.53
CA ARG A 537 12.00 -32.73 10.88
C ARG A 537 12.88 -31.51 11.13
N ILE A 538 14.19 -31.74 11.20
CA ILE A 538 15.20 -30.70 11.38
C ILE A 538 16.23 -30.82 10.27
N THR A 539 16.57 -29.70 9.64
CA THR A 539 17.76 -29.56 8.78
C THR A 539 18.71 -28.57 9.39
N VAL A 540 19.98 -28.95 9.51
CA VAL A 540 21.05 -28.11 10.07
C VAL A 540 21.88 -27.56 8.92
N LEU A 541 21.94 -26.23 8.80
CA LEU A 541 22.84 -25.54 7.87
C LEU A 541 24.12 -25.12 8.58
N ASP A 542 25.27 -25.42 7.99
CA ASP A 542 26.57 -24.87 8.36
C ASP A 542 27.29 -24.30 7.13
N ARG A 543 27.82 -23.08 7.25
CA ARG A 543 28.57 -22.38 6.18
C ARG A 543 27.94 -22.52 4.78
N GLY A 544 26.62 -22.38 4.68
CA GLY A 544 25.90 -22.41 3.40
C GLY A 544 25.59 -23.81 2.84
N ARG A 545 25.86 -24.87 3.59
CA ARG A 545 25.61 -26.27 3.17
C ARG A 545 24.78 -27.02 4.21
N VAL A 546 24.06 -28.05 3.75
CA VAL A 546 23.35 -28.96 4.65
C VAL A 546 24.37 -29.85 5.35
N LEU A 547 24.36 -29.80 6.69
CA LEU A 547 25.20 -30.65 7.53
C LEU A 547 24.50 -31.96 7.87
N ALA A 548 23.25 -31.88 8.29
CA ALA A 548 22.42 -33.01 8.69
C ALA A 548 20.94 -32.70 8.43
N SER A 549 20.14 -33.72 8.14
CA SER A 549 18.69 -33.62 8.01
C SER A 549 18.04 -34.90 8.51
N GLY A 550 17.06 -34.78 9.42
CA GLY A 550 16.43 -35.95 10.04
C GLY A 550 15.36 -35.58 11.06
N THR A 551 14.90 -36.56 11.83
CA THR A 551 14.02 -36.31 12.98
C THR A 551 14.76 -35.51 14.06
N PRO A 552 14.04 -34.85 14.98
CA PRO A 552 14.68 -34.14 16.09
C PRO A 552 15.65 -35.02 16.91
N GLU A 553 15.31 -36.29 17.15
CA GLU A 553 16.14 -37.23 17.91
C GLU A 553 17.41 -37.61 17.15
N SER A 554 17.30 -37.94 15.86
CA SER A 554 18.44 -38.31 15.03
C SER A 554 19.41 -37.14 14.85
N THR A 555 18.88 -35.92 14.68
CA THR A 555 19.68 -34.70 14.51
C THR A 555 20.38 -34.30 15.80
N ALA A 556 19.73 -34.47 16.96
CA ALA A 556 20.34 -34.20 18.27
C ALA A 556 21.46 -35.20 18.61
N ALA A 557 21.34 -36.44 18.14
CA ALA A 557 22.34 -37.48 18.33
C ALA A 557 23.58 -37.32 17.41
N ASP A 558 23.47 -36.56 16.32
CA ASP A 558 24.52 -36.38 15.33
C ASP A 558 25.78 -35.68 15.93
N PRO A 559 26.96 -36.34 15.93
CA PRO A 559 28.20 -35.78 16.45
C PRO A 559 28.65 -34.49 15.76
N ALA A 560 28.34 -34.29 14.48
CA ALA A 560 28.66 -33.07 13.75
C ALA A 560 27.78 -31.90 14.20
N VAL A 561 26.49 -32.15 14.44
CA VAL A 561 25.56 -31.13 14.97
C VAL A 561 25.96 -30.76 16.40
N ARG A 562 26.29 -31.75 17.25
CA ARG A 562 26.74 -31.52 18.63
C ARG A 562 28.00 -30.66 18.70
N ARG A 563 28.99 -30.90 17.83
CA ARG A 563 30.22 -30.08 17.78
C ARG A 563 29.95 -28.61 17.51
N ILE A 564 28.97 -28.30 16.65
CA ILE A 564 28.61 -26.91 16.33
C ILE A 564 27.87 -26.22 17.48
N TYR A 565 27.01 -26.94 18.19
CA TYR A 565 26.14 -26.35 19.23
C TYR A 565 26.70 -26.41 20.65
N LEU A 566 27.52 -27.40 20.97
CA LEU A 566 28.11 -27.59 22.31
C LEU A 566 29.59 -27.18 22.37
N GLY A 567 30.24 -26.98 21.22
CA GLY A 567 31.69 -26.80 21.11
C GLY A 567 32.45 -28.10 21.41
N ASP A 568 33.76 -28.08 21.19
CA ASP A 568 34.67 -29.16 21.61
C ASP A 568 34.84 -29.12 23.13
N ALA A 569 33.82 -29.59 23.87
CA ALA A 569 34.02 -30.00 25.25
C ALA A 569 34.79 -31.33 25.22
N ASP A 570 36.11 -31.24 25.05
CA ASP A 570 37.02 -32.35 25.26
C ASP A 570 36.93 -32.78 26.74
N PRO A 571 36.47 -34.01 27.05
CA PRO A 571 36.40 -34.50 28.44
C PRO A 571 37.79 -34.66 29.08
N SER A 572 38.88 -34.45 28.33
CA SER A 572 40.25 -34.67 28.81
C SER A 572 40.96 -33.43 29.39
N SER A 573 40.39 -32.22 29.33
CA SER A 573 41.10 -30.99 29.74
C SER A 573 40.91 -30.55 31.21
N THR A 574 40.32 -31.36 32.10
CA THR A 574 40.18 -31.04 33.54
C THR A 574 41.10 -31.90 34.44
N ARG A 575 42.24 -32.37 33.92
CA ARG A 575 43.33 -32.90 34.76
C ARG A 575 44.67 -32.42 34.25
N ALA A 576 45.12 -31.28 34.76
CA ALA A 576 46.52 -30.96 34.98
C ALA A 576 46.62 -29.98 36.14
#